data_AF-A0A7G6YSI4-F1
#
_entry.id   AF-A0A7G6YSI4-F1
#
_cell.length_a   1.000
_cell.length_b   1.000
_cell.length_c   1.000
_cell.angle_alpha   90.00
_cell.angle_beta   90.00
_cell.angle_gamma   90.00
#
_symmetry.space_group_name_H-M   'P 1'
#
loop_
_entity.id
_entity.type
_entity.pdbx_description
1 polymer ?
#
loop_
_entity_poly.entity_id
_entity_poly.type
_entity_poly.pdbx_seq_one_letter_code
_entity_poly.pdbx_strand_id
1 'polypeptide(L)' 'MANDIQSLDKITPEDIARTFESAYHVFQGDHEHMEDLFKNGAGLLQKSAQKFTSTQLVLGIAAIAGVAIFFINRADKN' A
#
# COMPACT_ATOMS: atom_id res chain seq x y z
N MET A 1 -4.02 -27.90 -16.49
CA MET A 1 -3.09 -27.17 -15.63
C MET A 1 -3.81 -25.93 -15.14
N ALA A 2 -4.57 -26.06 -14.05
CA ALA A 2 -5.41 -25.00 -13.50
C ALA A 2 -5.30 -25.10 -11.98
N ASN A 3 -4.25 -24.52 -11.40
CA ASN A 3 -4.06 -24.54 -9.95
C ASN A 3 -3.50 -23.23 -9.36
N ASP A 4 -3.14 -22.25 -10.17
CA ASP A 4 -2.56 -20.98 -9.68
C ASP A 4 -3.59 -19.91 -9.25
N ILE A 5 -4.87 -20.09 -9.59
CA ILE A 5 -5.93 -19.11 -9.26
C ILE A 5 -6.37 -19.20 -7.78
N GLN A 6 -6.19 -20.34 -7.11
CA GLN A 6 -6.59 -20.51 -5.70
C GLN A 6 -5.61 -19.88 -4.70
N SER A 7 -4.43 -19.46 -5.13
CA SER A 7 -3.44 -18.81 -4.27
C SER A 7 -3.73 -17.31 -4.06
N LEU A 8 -4.65 -16.71 -4.82
CA LEU A 8 -5.01 -15.28 -4.76
C LEU A 8 -6.12 -14.94 -3.75
N ASP A 9 -6.74 -15.96 -3.14
CA ASP A 9 -7.74 -15.87 -2.07
C ASP A 9 -7.12 -15.72 -0.67
N LYS A 10 -5.78 -15.81 -0.56
CA LYS A 10 -5.05 -15.73 0.71
C LYS A 10 -4.14 -14.51 0.78
N ILE A 11 -4.67 -13.33 0.45
CA ILE A 11 -4.13 -12.13 1.11
C ILE A 11 -4.99 -11.97 2.35
N THR A 12 -4.54 -12.56 3.44
CA THR A 12 -5.26 -12.50 4.71
C THR A 12 -5.08 -11.09 5.31
N PRO A 13 -6.05 -10.55 6.07
CA PRO A 13 -5.89 -9.27 6.74
C PRO A 13 -4.63 -9.23 7.63
N GLU A 14 -4.17 -10.40 8.07
CA GLU A 14 -2.91 -10.62 8.77
C GLU A 14 -1.68 -10.37 7.88
N ASP A 15 -1.70 -10.73 6.60
CA ASP A 15 -0.60 -10.45 5.65
C ASP A 15 -0.49 -8.95 5.34
N ILE A 16 -1.64 -8.27 5.28
CA ILE A 16 -1.70 -6.81 5.15
C ILE A 16 -1.16 -6.18 6.43
N ALA A 17 -1.63 -6.62 7.60
CA ALA A 17 -1.15 -6.11 8.89
C ALA A 17 0.36 -6.29 9.07
N ARG A 18 0.91 -7.46 8.69
CA ARG A 18 2.36 -7.71 8.71
C ARG A 18 3.13 -6.81 7.75
N THR A 19 2.58 -6.57 6.55
CA THR A 19 3.18 -5.61 5.60
C THR A 19 3.14 -4.18 6.17
N PHE A 20 2.06 -3.78 6.82
CA PHE A 20 2.00 -2.47 7.48
C PHE A 20 2.92 -2.37 8.70
N GLU A 21 3.04 -3.44 9.49
CA GLU A 21 3.94 -3.52 10.64
C GLU A 21 5.40 -3.44 10.21
N SER A 22 5.78 -4.16 9.16
CA SER A 22 7.08 -4.02 8.51
C SER A 22 7.28 -2.61 7.96
N ALA A 23 6.23 -1.96 7.40
CA ALA A 23 6.30 -0.62 6.81
C ALA A 23 6.58 0.41 7.88
N TYR A 24 5.93 0.23 9.01
CA TYR A 24 6.08 1.01 10.19
C TYR A 24 7.48 0.87 10.81
N HIS A 25 7.99 -0.36 10.95
CA HIS A 25 9.35 -0.61 11.48
C HIS A 25 10.44 -0.06 10.55
N VAL A 26 10.24 -0.15 9.25
CA VAL A 26 11.16 0.40 8.25
C VAL A 26 11.18 1.92 8.27
N PHE A 27 10.02 2.56 8.44
CA PHE A 27 9.94 4.00 8.67
C PHE A 27 10.60 4.44 9.99
N GLN A 28 10.75 3.52 10.95
CA GLN A 28 11.48 3.74 12.21
C GLN A 28 13.00 3.48 12.10
N GLY A 29 13.51 3.10 10.93
CA GLY A 29 14.95 2.97 10.66
C GLY A 29 15.49 1.54 10.58
N ASP A 30 14.62 0.53 10.70
CA ASP A 30 15.00 -0.88 10.53
C ASP A 30 14.89 -1.30 9.06
N HIS A 31 16.01 -1.28 8.34
CA HIS A 31 16.05 -1.54 6.90
C HIS A 31 15.88 -3.02 6.52
N GLU A 32 15.88 -3.95 7.49
CA GLU A 32 15.83 -5.40 7.21
C GLU A 32 14.50 -5.84 6.59
N HIS A 33 13.42 -5.09 6.80
CA HIS A 33 12.11 -5.39 6.23
C HIS A 33 11.78 -4.57 4.97
N MET A 34 12.67 -3.69 4.50
CA MET A 34 12.46 -2.87 3.30
C MET A 34 12.14 -3.71 2.05
N GLU A 35 12.86 -4.81 1.87
CA GLU A 35 12.70 -5.67 0.69
C GLU A 35 11.35 -6.39 0.68
N ASP A 36 10.90 -6.90 1.84
CA ASP A 36 9.59 -7.51 2.00
C ASP A 36 8.45 -6.50 1.81
N LEU A 37 8.64 -5.24 2.21
CA LEU A 37 7.68 -4.19 1.95
C LEU A 37 7.54 -3.82 0.51
N PHE A 38 8.66 -3.68 -0.18
CA PHE A 38 8.61 -3.40 -1.60
C PHE A 38 7.99 -4.57 -2.35
N LYS A 39 8.33 -5.80 -1.99
CA LYS A 39 7.82 -7.00 -2.65
C LYS A 39 6.32 -7.21 -2.39
N ASN A 40 5.88 -7.13 -1.14
CA ASN A 40 4.48 -7.34 -0.76
C ASN A 40 3.62 -6.11 -1.12
N GLY A 41 4.16 -4.90 -0.91
CA GLY A 41 3.52 -3.63 -1.29
C GLY A 41 3.37 -3.47 -2.80
N ALA A 42 4.38 -3.84 -3.60
CA ALA A 42 4.26 -3.84 -5.06
C ALA A 42 3.21 -4.85 -5.54
N GLY A 43 3.12 -6.02 -4.92
CA GLY A 43 2.07 -7.01 -5.21
C GLY A 43 0.67 -6.47 -4.93
N LEU A 44 0.49 -5.77 -3.80
CA LEU A 44 -0.78 -5.13 -3.44
C LEU A 44 -1.14 -3.96 -4.37
N LEU A 45 -0.16 -3.14 -4.77
CA LEU A 45 -0.34 -2.05 -5.73
C LEU A 45 -0.69 -2.57 -7.12
N GLN A 46 -0.03 -3.63 -7.59
CA GLN A 46 -0.35 -4.26 -8.87
C GLN A 46 -1.76 -4.86 -8.89
N LYS A 47 -2.17 -5.50 -7.78
CA LYS A 47 -3.51 -6.10 -7.65
C LYS A 47 -4.60 -5.02 -7.53
N SER A 48 -4.29 -3.92 -6.86
CA SER A 48 -5.16 -2.74 -6.81
C SER A 48 -5.26 -2.09 -8.20
N ALA A 49 -4.14 -1.93 -8.92
CA ALA A 49 -4.12 -1.41 -10.28
C ALA A 49 -4.92 -2.28 -11.27
N GLN A 50 -4.98 -3.60 -11.04
CA GLN A 50 -5.82 -4.51 -11.83
C GLN A 50 -7.32 -4.44 -11.47
N LYS A 51 -7.67 -4.18 -10.19
CA LYS A 51 -9.07 -4.15 -9.73
C LYS A 51 -9.74 -2.79 -9.92
N PHE A 52 -8.98 -1.70 -9.93
CA PHE A 52 -9.52 -0.34 -10.10
C PHE A 52 -9.42 0.13 -11.54
N THR A 53 -10.44 0.84 -12.01
CA THR A 53 -10.39 1.50 -13.33
C THR A 53 -9.40 2.68 -13.29
N SER A 54 -8.79 3.02 -14.42
CA SER A 54 -7.78 4.09 -14.50
C SER A 54 -8.28 5.42 -13.92
N THR A 55 -9.57 5.75 -14.15
CA THR A 55 -10.20 6.96 -13.59
C THR A 55 -10.25 6.92 -12.07
N GLN A 56 -10.58 5.78 -11.46
CA GLN A 56 -10.64 5.64 -10.01
C GLN A 56 -9.26 5.71 -9.36
N LEU A 57 -8.22 5.20 -10.02
CA LEU A 57 -6.83 5.33 -9.54
C LEU A 57 -6.37 6.79 -9.58
N VAL A 58 -6.59 7.49 -10.69
CA VAL A 58 -6.20 8.91 -10.83
C VAL A 58 -6.92 9.77 -9.80
N LEU A 59 -8.23 9.58 -9.63
CA LEU A 59 -9.01 10.30 -8.60
C LEU A 59 -8.57 9.94 -7.19
N GLY A 60 -8.26 8.66 -6.92
CA GLY A 60 -7.76 8.20 -5.63
C GLY A 60 -6.42 8.83 -5.27
N ILE A 61 -5.46 8.85 -6.20
CA ILE A 61 -4.15 9.48 -6.01
C ILE A 61 -4.31 10.99 -5.77
N ALA A 62 -5.16 11.66 -6.55
CA ALA A 62 -5.42 13.08 -6.39
C ALA A 62 -6.04 13.41 -5.01
N ALA A 63 -6.99 12.58 -4.55
CA ALA A 63 -7.59 12.73 -3.23
C ALA A 63 -6.56 12.54 -2.11
N ILE A 64 -5.71 11.51 -2.19
CA ILE A 64 -4.63 11.26 -1.21
C ILE A 64 -3.66 12.45 -1.18
N ALA A 65 -3.23 12.96 -2.34
CA ALA A 65 -2.35 14.10 -2.43
C ALA A 65 -2.98 15.37 -1.83
N GLY A 66 -4.26 15.63 -2.12
CA GLY A 66 -4.98 16.77 -1.55
C GLY A 66 -5.05 16.72 -0.02
N VAL A 67 -5.34 15.53 0.54
CA VAL A 67 -5.34 15.31 2.00
C VAL A 67 -3.96 15.56 2.59
N ALA A 68 -2.89 15.03 1.97
CA ALA A 68 -1.52 15.24 2.46
C ALA A 68 -1.16 16.74 2.51
N ILE A 69 -1.43 17.48 1.44
CA ILE A 69 -1.17 18.93 1.36
C ILE A 69 -1.98 19.68 2.43
N PHE A 70 -3.24 19.29 2.66
CA PHE A 70 -4.07 19.88 3.70
C PHE A 70 -3.48 19.68 5.10
N PHE A 71 -3.03 18.46 5.42
CA PHE A 71 -2.40 18.15 6.71
C PHE A 71 -1.09 18.92 6.91
N ILE A 72 -0.23 18.99 5.89
CA ILE A 72 1.03 19.75 5.95
C ILE A 72 0.73 21.24 6.23
N ASN A 73 -0.18 21.83 5.47
CA ASN A 73 -0.57 23.23 5.67
C ASN A 73 -1.23 23.50 7.03
N ARG A 74 -1.88 22.50 7.62
CA ARG A 74 -2.47 22.61 8.96
C ARG A 74 -1.43 22.44 10.06
N ALA A 75 -0.44 21.58 9.86
CA ALA A 75 0.66 21.37 10.80
C ALA A 75 1.61 22.57 10.85
N ASP A 76 1.85 23.25 9.72
CA ASP A 76 2.73 24.45 9.65
C ASP A 76 2.12 25.69 10.34
N LYS A 77 0.79 25.75 10.46
CA LYS A 77 0.05 26.89 11.04
C LYS A 77 -0.17 26.79 12.57
N ASN A 78 0.42 25.81 13.24
CA ASN A 78 0.20 25.51 14.66
C ASN A 78 1.53 25.49 15.41
#